data_AF-A0A6F9C4F5-F1
#
_entry.id   AF-A0A6F9C4F5-F1
#
_cell.length_a   1.000
_cell.length_b   1.000
_cell.length_c   1.000
_cell.angle_alpha   90.00
_cell.angle_beta   90.00
_cell.angle_gamma   90.00
#
_symmetry.space_group_name_H-M   'P 1'
#
loop_
_entity.id
_entity.type
_entity.pdbx_description
1 polymer ?
#
loop_
_entity_poly.entity_id
_entity_poly.type
_entity_poly.pdbx_seq_one_letter_code
_entity_poly.pdbx_strand_id
1 'polypeptide(L)' 'MLEASPNMTWFKGWKITRKDGSSSGTTLLEALDAIQPPSRPTDKPLRLPLQ' A
#
# COMPACT_ATOMS: atom_id res chain seq x y z
N MET A 1 -12.77 -10.65 2.29
CA MET A 1 -12.66 -9.18 2.31
C MET A 1 -13.15 -8.69 3.66
N LEU A 2 -12.46 -7.71 4.24
CA LEU A 2 -12.98 -7.01 5.42
C LEU A 2 -13.98 -5.97 4.92
N GLU A 3 -15.13 -5.90 5.59
CA GLU A 3 -16.16 -4.91 5.27
C GLU A 3 -15.89 -3.59 6.01
N ALA A 4 -16.48 -2.50 5.50
CA ALA A 4 -16.43 -1.21 6.16
C ALA A 4 -17.18 -1.25 7.51
N SER A 5 -16.70 -0.48 8.50
CA SER A 5 -17.32 -0.44 9.81
C SER A 5 -18.67 0.29 9.76
N PRO A 6 -19.77 -0.32 10.26
CA PRO A 6 -21.08 0.33 10.31
C PRO A 6 -21.12 1.51 11.29
N ASN A 7 -20.18 1.58 12.24
CA ASN A 7 -20.12 2.64 13.25
C ASN A 7 -19.40 3.92 12.78
N MET A 8 -18.85 3.92 11.56
CA MET A 8 -18.04 5.03 11.04
C MET A 8 -18.70 5.71 9.83
N THR A 9 -19.95 6.16 9.99
CA THR A 9 -20.76 6.79 8.91
C THR A 9 -20.17 8.08 8.34
N TRP A 10 -19.29 8.74 9.08
CA TRP A 10 -18.59 9.96 8.66
C TRP A 10 -17.37 9.69 7.77
N PHE A 11 -16.80 8.47 7.82
CA PHE A 11 -15.60 8.14 7.09
C PHE A 11 -15.95 7.59 5.70
N LYS A 12 -15.59 8.35 4.66
CA LYS A 12 -15.87 7.99 3.25
C LYS A 12 -14.75 7.21 2.58
N GLY A 13 -13.74 6.79 3.35
CA GLY A 13 -12.53 6.17 2.84
C GLY A 13 -11.35 7.13 2.72
N TRP A 14 -10.21 6.56 2.37
CA TRP A 14 -8.96 7.24 2.11
C TRP A 14 -8.68 7.27 0.60
N LYS A 15 -7.87 8.24 0.17
CA LYS A 15 -7.38 8.35 -1.22
C LYS A 15 -5.89 8.67 -1.19
N ILE A 16 -5.14 8.01 -2.05
CA ILE A 16 -3.70 8.21 -2.25
C ILE A 16 -3.45 8.62 -3.69
N THR A 17 -2.62 9.65 -3.88
CA THR A 17 -2.16 10.09 -5.20
C THR A 17 -0.65 9.89 -5.29
N ARG A 18 -0.19 9.11 -6.26
CA ARG A 18 1.24 8.90 -6.56
C ARG A 18 1.50 9.16 -8.04
N LYS A 19 2.77 9.32 -8.39
CA LYS A 19 3.19 9.47 -9.80
C LYS A 19 2.73 8.30 -10.67
N ASP A 20 2.65 7.12 -10.08
CA ASP A 20 2.49 5.85 -10.79
C ASP A 20 1.03 5.32 -10.70
N GLY A 21 0.12 6.10 -10.08
CA GLY A 21 -1.29 5.76 -9.95
C GLY A 21 -1.96 6.35 -8.70
N SER A 22 -3.30 6.49 -8.75
CA SER A 22 -4.12 6.81 -7.58
C SER A 22 -4.84 5.57 -7.04
N SER A 23 -4.91 5.43 -5.72
CA SER A 23 -5.62 4.34 -5.04
C SER A 23 -6.61 4.91 -4.03
N SER A 24 -7.69 4.19 -3.77
CA SER A 24 -8.67 4.54 -2.74
C SER A 24 -9.19 3.27 -2.07
N GLY A 25 -9.62 3.39 -0.82
CA GLY A 25 -10.18 2.28 -0.05
C GLY A 25 -10.82 2.78 1.24
N THR A 26 -11.37 1.86 2.02
CA THR A 26 -12.07 2.15 3.28
C THR A 26 -11.51 1.38 4.46
N THR A 27 -10.87 0.24 4.20
CA THR A 27 -10.29 -0.62 5.22
C THR A 27 -8.77 -0.46 5.29
N LEU A 28 -8.19 -0.88 6.43
CA LEU A 28 -6.74 -0.92 6.61
C LEU A 28 -6.10 -1.97 5.70
N LEU A 29 -6.78 -3.10 5.46
CA LEU A 29 -6.27 -4.14 4.59
C LEU A 29 -6.11 -3.64 3.14
N GLU A 30 -7.10 -2.92 2.62
CA GLU A 30 -7.00 -2.26 1.30
C GLU A 30 -5.85 -1.25 1.25
N ALA A 31 -5.55 -0.58 2.37
CA ALA A 31 -4.45 0.37 2.43
C ALA A 31 -3.09 -0.34 2.35
N LEU A 32 -2.97 -1.53 2.95
CA LEU A 32 -1.79 -2.38 2.87
C LEU A 32 -1.61 -2.96 1.45
N ASP A 33 -2.70 -3.41 0.83
CA ASP A 33 -2.68 -3.90 -0.57
C ASP A 33 -2.33 -2.79 -1.57
N ALA A 34 -2.64 -1.53 -1.24
CA ALA A 34 -2.28 -0.37 -2.04
C ALA A 34 -0.81 0.09 -1.89
N ILE A 35 0.01 -0.63 -1.12
CA ILE A 35 1.46 -0.41 -1.04
C ILE A 35 2.11 -1.03 -2.28
N GLN A 36 2.72 -0.20 -3.12
CA GLN A 36 3.48 -0.69 -4.25
C GLN A 36 4.80 -1.32 -3.78
N PRO A 37 5.17 -2.51 -4.30
CA PRO A 37 6.43 -3.13 -3.96
C PRO A 37 7.60 -2.24 -4.44
N PRO A 38 8.65 -2.06 -3.63
CA PRO A 38 9.83 -1.33 -4.06
C PRO A 38 10.55 -2.08 -5.19
N SER A 39 11.22 -1.33 -6.06
CA SER A 39 12.07 -1.95 -7.09
C SER A 39 13.23 -2.70 -6.45
N ARG A 40 13.38 -3.99 -6.78
CA ARG A 40 14.51 -4.80 -6.32
C ARG A 40 15.76 -4.38 -7.10
N PRO A 41 16.93 -4.20 -6.45
CA PRO A 41 18.15 -3.75 -7.12
C PRO A 41 18.85 -4.89 -7.87
N THR A 42 18.18 -5.51 -8.85
CA THR A 42 18.72 -6.60 -9.67
C THR A 42 19.80 -6.14 -10.65
N ASP A 43 19.77 -4.87 -11.05
CA ASP A 43 20.78 -4.27 -11.94
C ASP A 43 22.06 -3.88 -11.19
N LYS A 44 22.04 -3.91 -9.85
CA LYS A 44 23.22 -3.58 -9.03
C LYS A 44 24.05 -4.85 -8.80
N PRO A 45 25.39 -4.74 -8.70
CA PRO A 45 26.21 -5.90 -8.41
C PRO A 45 25.91 -6.47 -7.02
N LEU A 46 26.08 -7.79 -6.86
CA LEU A 46 25.81 -8.52 -5.61
C LEU A 46 26.56 -7.90 -4.42
N ARG A 47 25.84 -7.71 -3.31
CA ARG A 47 26.37 -7.33 -2.00
C ARG A 47 25.74 -8.23 -0.96
N LEU A 48 26.58 -8.98 -0.23
CA LEU A 48 26.15 -9.89 0.83
C LEU A 48 27.03 -9.64 2.07
N PRO A 49 26.53 -8.89 3.08
CA PRO A 49 27.26 -8.66 4.31
C PRO A 49 27.44 -9.97 5.09
N LEU A 50 28.65 -10.25 5.55
CA LEU A 50 28.93 -11.38 6.43
C LEU A 50 28.49 -11.03 7.86
N GLN A 51 27.91 -12.00 8.57
CA GLN A 51 27.49 -11.88 9.97
C GLN A 51 28.59 -12.29 10.94
#